data_AF-A0A135RWW5-F1
#
_entry.id   AF-A0A135RWW5-F1
#
_cell.length_a   1.000
_cell.length_b   1.000
_cell.length_c   1.000
_cell.angle_alpha   90.00
_cell.angle_beta   90.00
_cell.angle_gamma   90.00
#
_symmetry.space_group_name_H-M   'P 1'
#
loop_
_entity.id
_entity.type
_entity.pdbx_description
1 polymer ?
#
loop_
_entity_poly.entity_id
_entity_poly.type
_entity_poly.pdbx_seq_one_letter_code
_entity_poly.pdbx_strand_id
1 'polypeptide(L)'
;MLAPVETREFYQTEKHAQGLRVLVVKFRERLDSGGGDKLLKNALMMRAGAKIKADDLQHLRDLVPKVPCQYRFALPIMDFGFRDPGKAQFLAALDNYQSGTPRDFHEPRQV
;
A
#
# COMPACT_ATOMS: atom_id res chain seq x y z
N MET A 1 -2.22 29.79 8.94
CA MET A 1 -1.06 30.16 9.81
C MET A 1 0.21 30.03 8.99
N LEU A 2 1.13 30.99 9.12
CA LEU A 2 2.39 31.04 8.39
C LEU A 2 3.51 30.46 9.29
N ALA A 3 4.41 29.66 8.72
CA ALA A 3 5.47 29.00 9.50
C ALA A 3 6.37 30.03 10.23
N PRO A 4 6.92 29.73 11.41
CA PRO A 4 7.89 30.58 12.10
C PRO A 4 9.11 30.92 11.22
N VAL A 5 9.74 32.08 11.47
CA VAL A 5 10.86 32.59 10.64
C VAL A 5 12.01 31.58 10.57
N GLU A 6 12.39 31.02 11.72
CA GLU A 6 13.42 29.97 11.84
C GLU A 6 13.12 28.76 10.95
N THR A 7 11.84 28.37 10.86
CA THR A 7 11.40 27.26 10.01
C THR A 7 11.49 27.61 8.52
N ARG A 8 11.21 28.87 8.15
CA ARG A 8 11.33 29.34 6.76
C ARG A 8 12.79 29.43 6.32
N GLU A 9 13.68 29.89 7.20
CA GLU A 9 15.12 29.93 6.94
C GLU A 9 15.67 28.52 6.76
N PHE A 10 15.26 27.57 7.61
CA PHE A 10 15.59 26.16 7.43
C PHE A 10 15.18 25.65 6.04
N TYR A 11 14.00 26.03 5.53
CA TYR A 11 13.53 25.59 4.21
C TYR A 11 14.38 26.08 3.04
N GLN A 12 15.12 27.19 3.22
CA GLN A 12 16.03 27.75 2.22
C GLN A 12 17.43 27.10 2.25
N THR A 13 17.72 26.26 3.24
CA THR A 13 19.03 25.60 3.34
C THR A 13 19.19 24.48 2.32
N GLU A 14 20.42 24.27 1.86
CA GLU A 14 20.75 23.14 0.97
C GLU A 14 20.47 21.80 1.66
N LYS A 15 20.66 21.71 2.98
CA LYS A 15 20.33 20.53 3.78
C LYS A 15 18.85 20.14 3.65
N HIS A 16 17.95 21.11 3.69
CA HIS A 16 16.52 20.87 3.48
C HIS A 16 16.22 20.45 2.04
N ALA A 17 16.83 21.13 1.05
CA ALA A 17 16.68 20.78 -0.36
C ALA A 17 17.15 19.34 -0.66
N GLN A 18 18.28 18.92 -0.09
CA GLN A 18 18.80 17.56 -0.21
C GLN A 18 17.86 16.53 0.43
N GLY A 19 17.34 16.83 1.62
CA GLY A 19 16.32 16.00 2.28
C GLY A 19 15.06 15.84 1.45
N LEU A 20 14.56 16.93 0.85
CA LEU A 20 13.43 16.89 -0.07
C LEU A 20 13.71 16.06 -1.32
N ARG A 21 14.91 16.17 -1.93
CA ARG A 21 15.28 15.37 -3.10
C ARG A 21 15.26 13.87 -2.81
N VAL A 22 15.82 13.46 -1.66
CA VAL A 22 15.80 12.05 -1.23
C VAL A 22 14.36 11.55 -1.05
N LEU A 23 13.51 12.37 -0.41
CA LEU A 23 12.10 12.03 -0.23
C LEU A 23 11.37 11.90 -1.58
N VAL A 24 11.57 12.84 -2.51
CA VAL A 24 10.95 12.84 -3.84
C VAL A 24 11.33 11.59 -4.63
N VAL A 25 12.62 11.21 -4.66
CA VAL A 25 13.08 9.99 -5.34
C VAL A 25 12.41 8.76 -4.73
N LYS A 26 12.46 8.64 -3.40
CA LYS A 26 11.84 7.52 -2.68
C LYS A 26 10.34 7.41 -2.95
N PHE A 27 9.63 8.54 -3.04
CA PHE A 27 8.20 8.54 -3.36
C PHE A 27 7.94 8.19 -4.81
N ARG A 28 8.72 8.71 -5.77
CA ARG A 28 8.60 8.34 -7.18
C ARG A 28 8.81 6.87 -7.42
N GLU A 29 9.93 6.30 -6.97
CA GLU A 29 10.20 4.86 -7.11
C GLU A 29 9.06 3.99 -6.56
N ARG A 30 8.45 4.43 -5.46
CA ARG A 30 7.31 3.74 -4.86
C ARG A 30 6.00 3.92 -5.62
N LEU A 31 5.71 5.11 -6.15
CA LEU A 31 4.54 5.34 -7.00
C LEU A 31 4.69 4.58 -8.33
N ASP A 32 5.88 4.61 -8.93
CA ASP A 32 6.22 3.90 -10.17
C ASP A 32 6.13 2.38 -10.01
N SER A 33 6.31 1.85 -8.78
CA SER A 33 6.14 0.42 -8.51
C SER A 33 4.71 -0.09 -8.75
N GLY A 34 3.71 0.80 -8.68
CA GLY A 34 2.29 0.45 -8.85
C GLY A 34 1.78 -0.61 -7.87
N GLY A 35 2.47 -0.83 -6.75
CA GLY A 35 2.22 -1.95 -5.84
C GLY A 35 0.81 -1.93 -5.24
N GLY A 36 0.31 -0.75 -4.83
CA GLY A 36 -1.04 -0.58 -4.28
C GLY A 36 -2.14 -0.94 -5.29
N ASP A 37 -2.03 -0.44 -6.51
CA ASP A 37 -2.99 -0.72 -7.59
C ASP A 37 -3.05 -2.20 -7.95
N LYS A 38 -1.89 -2.88 -7.95
CA LYS A 38 -1.81 -4.33 -8.17
C LYS A 38 -2.54 -5.10 -7.07
N LEU A 39 -2.35 -4.73 -5.81
CA LEU A 39 -3.05 -5.38 -4.69
C LEU A 39 -4.57 -5.16 -4.78
N LEU A 40 -5.01 -3.94 -5.06
CA LEU A 40 -6.43 -3.61 -5.17
C LEU A 40 -7.12 -4.35 -6.33
N LYS A 41 -6.50 -4.39 -7.51
CA LYS A 41 -7.00 -5.15 -8.67
C LYS A 41 -7.12 -6.63 -8.36
N ASN A 42 -6.13 -7.22 -7.70
CA ASN A 42 -6.17 -8.65 -7.36
C ASN A 42 -7.21 -8.96 -6.28
N ALA A 43 -7.40 -8.06 -5.29
CA ALA A 43 -8.47 -8.19 -4.32
C ALA A 43 -9.85 -8.24 -5.01
N LEU A 44 -10.06 -7.37 -6.02
CA LEU A 44 -11.27 -7.38 -6.83
C LEU A 44 -11.43 -8.68 -7.63
N MET A 45 -10.34 -9.21 -8.21
CA MET A 45 -10.35 -10.48 -8.95
C MET A 45 -10.68 -11.66 -8.04
N MET A 46 -10.17 -11.68 -6.81
CA MET A 46 -10.51 -12.69 -5.81
C MET A 46 -11.99 -12.62 -5.43
N ARG A 47 -12.54 -11.40 -5.27
CA ARG A 47 -13.97 -11.19 -5.03
C ARG A 47 -14.82 -11.72 -6.18
N ALA A 48 -14.41 -11.45 -7.42
CA ALA A 48 -15.12 -11.89 -8.61
C ALA A 48 -15.00 -13.40 -8.87
N GLY A 49 -14.16 -14.13 -8.12
CA GLY A 49 -13.87 -15.54 -8.39
C GLY A 49 -13.10 -15.74 -9.70
N ALA A 50 -12.45 -14.70 -10.22
CA ALA A 50 -11.65 -14.80 -11.45
C ALA A 50 -10.50 -15.78 -11.23
N LYS A 51 -10.13 -16.58 -12.24
CA LYS A 51 -9.01 -17.53 -12.14
C LYS A 51 -7.68 -16.77 -12.13
N ILE A 52 -7.00 -16.73 -10.99
CA ILE A 52 -5.66 -16.14 -10.82
C ILE A 52 -4.63 -17.27 -10.95
N LYS A 53 -3.53 -17.04 -11.66
CA LYS A 53 -2.44 -18.02 -11.80
C LYS A 53 -1.71 -18.19 -10.46
N ALA A 54 -1.23 -19.41 -10.19
CA ALA A 54 -0.48 -19.69 -8.96
C ALA A 54 0.77 -18.81 -8.80
N ASP A 55 1.49 -18.55 -9.90
CA ASP A 55 2.68 -17.66 -9.91
C ASP A 55 2.32 -16.22 -9.52
N ASP A 56 1.17 -15.72 -9.98
CA ASP A 56 0.68 -14.39 -9.64
C ASP A 56 0.30 -14.32 -8.15
N LEU A 57 -0.28 -15.39 -7.58
CA LEU A 57 -0.57 -15.47 -6.15
C LEU A 57 0.71 -15.45 -5.30
N GLN A 58 1.76 -16.14 -5.73
CA GLN A 58 3.04 -16.11 -5.04
C GLN A 58 3.70 -14.73 -5.14
N HIS A 59 3.64 -14.10 -6.31
CA HIS A 59 4.13 -12.73 -6.50
C HIS A 59 3.40 -11.73 -5.59
N LEU A 60 2.09 -11.91 -5.36
CA LEU A 60 1.32 -11.08 -4.42
C LEU A 60 1.76 -11.29 -2.97
N ARG A 61 2.01 -12.55 -2.56
CA ARG A 61 2.55 -12.84 -1.22
C ARG A 61 3.91 -12.18 -1.00
N ASP A 62 4.74 -12.09 -2.02
CA ASP A 62 6.05 -11.42 -1.93
C ASP A 62 5.93 -9.89 -1.97
N LEU A 63 4.86 -9.36 -2.57
CA LEU A 63 4.61 -7.92 -2.70
C LEU A 63 4.00 -7.32 -1.44
N VAL A 64 3.08 -8.03 -0.78
CA VAL A 64 2.36 -7.53 0.42
C VAL A 64 3.29 -7.07 1.56
N PRO A 65 4.39 -7.77 1.91
CA PRO A 65 5.35 -7.30 2.91
C PRO A 65 6.07 -6.01 2.51
N LYS A 66 6.27 -5.80 1.21
CA LYS A 66 7.00 -4.64 0.66
C LYS A 66 6.15 -3.37 0.61
N VAL A 67 4.82 -3.50 0.67
CA VAL A 67 3.91 -2.36 0.76
C VAL A 67 3.85 -1.86 2.21
N PRO A 68 4.39 -0.66 2.50
CA PRO A 68 4.30 -0.08 3.84
C PRO A 68 2.84 0.24 4.14
N CYS A 69 2.29 -0.42 5.15
CA CYS A 69 0.97 -0.14 5.68
C CYS A 69 1.14 0.69 6.94
N GLN A 70 0.31 1.71 7.12
CA GLN A 70 0.29 2.50 8.34
C GLN A 70 -0.94 2.16 9.16
N TYR A 71 -0.73 2.00 10.47
CA TYR A 71 -1.79 1.80 11.43
C TYR A 71 -2.38 3.16 11.77
N ARG A 72 -3.68 3.34 11.53
CA ARG A 72 -4.46 4.57 11.78
C ARG A 72 -4.15 5.72 10.82
N PHE A 73 -3.70 6.86 11.34
CA PHE A 73 -3.54 8.09 10.58
C PHE A 73 -2.27 8.05 9.76
N ALA A 74 -2.40 8.33 8.47
CA ALA A 74 -1.30 8.52 7.55
C ALA A 74 -1.48 9.89 6.86
N LEU A 75 -0.37 10.60 6.68
CA LEU A 75 -0.38 11.80 5.83
C LEU A 75 -0.77 11.38 4.41
N PRO A 76 -1.55 12.16 3.64
CA PRO A 76 -2.01 11.76 2.30
C PRO A 76 -0.89 11.35 1.34
N ILE A 77 0.29 12.00 1.44
CA ILE A 77 1.50 11.67 0.67
C ILE A 77 2.22 10.38 1.13
N MET A 78 1.83 9.85 2.30
CA MET A 78 2.32 8.61 2.90
C MET A 78 1.23 7.52 2.95
N ASP A 79 -0.01 7.84 2.56
CA ASP A 79 -1.16 6.94 2.61
C ASP A 79 -1.41 6.35 1.22
N PHE A 80 -1.18 5.05 1.09
CA PHE A 80 -1.33 4.32 -0.17
C PHE A 80 -2.68 3.59 -0.25
N GLY A 81 -3.62 3.88 0.66
CA GLY A 81 -4.96 3.28 0.68
C GLY A 81 -4.99 1.81 1.14
N PHE A 82 -3.83 1.14 1.22
CA PHE A 82 -3.70 -0.20 1.77
C PHE A 82 -3.23 -0.13 3.23
N ARG A 83 -4.20 -0.14 4.15
CA ARG A 83 -3.96 -0.02 5.60
C ARG A 83 -3.86 -1.38 6.27
N ASP A 84 -3.27 -1.43 7.47
CA ASP A 84 -3.00 -2.70 8.17
C ASP A 84 -4.22 -3.64 8.31
N PRO A 85 -5.44 -3.17 8.64
CA PRO A 85 -6.62 -4.05 8.65
C PRO A 85 -6.93 -4.64 7.27
N GLY A 86 -6.83 -3.83 6.21
CA GLY A 86 -7.04 -4.27 4.83
C GLY A 86 -5.95 -5.24 4.35
N LYS A 87 -4.71 -5.06 4.81
CA LYS A 87 -3.61 -5.99 4.56
C LYS A 87 -3.83 -7.35 5.21
N ALA A 88 -4.27 -7.36 6.47
CA ALA A 88 -4.60 -8.61 7.17
C ALA A 88 -5.74 -9.36 6.46
N GLN A 89 -6.79 -8.63 6.05
CA GLN A 89 -7.91 -9.19 5.29
C GLN A 89 -7.45 -9.74 3.92
N PHE A 90 -6.59 -9.02 3.21
CA PHE A 90 -6.07 -9.46 1.92
C PHE A 90 -5.17 -10.69 2.03
N LEU A 91 -4.33 -10.79 3.06
CA LEU A 91 -3.53 -11.99 3.33
C LEU A 91 -4.42 -13.18 3.67
N ALA A 92 -5.43 -12.99 4.53
CA ALA A 92 -6.41 -14.02 4.82
C ALA A 92 -7.16 -14.45 3.54
N ALA A 93 -7.45 -13.51 2.63
CA ALA A 93 -8.05 -13.81 1.34
C ALA A 93 -7.11 -14.61 0.43
N LEU A 94 -5.83 -14.26 0.37
CA LEU A 94 -4.81 -15.00 -0.38
C LEU A 94 -4.65 -16.45 0.11
N ASP A 95 -4.65 -16.65 1.42
CA ASP A 95 -4.44 -17.98 2.01
C ASP A 95 -5.65 -18.91 1.87
N ASN A 96 -6.84 -18.35 1.74
CA ASN A 96 -8.09 -19.10 1.59
C ASN A 96 -8.68 -19.02 0.17
N TYR A 97 -7.94 -18.48 -0.80
CA TYR A 97 -8.43 -18.30 -2.17
C TYR A 97 -8.60 -19.64 -2.89
N GLN A 98 -9.80 -19.88 -3.43
CA GLN A 98 -10.11 -21.01 -4.29
C GLN A 98 -10.46 -20.51 -5.70
N SER A 99 -9.77 -21.04 -6.70
CA SER A 99 -9.93 -20.60 -8.09
C SER A 99 -11.35 -20.86 -8.59
N GLY A 100 -12.00 -19.84 -9.13
CA GLY A 100 -13.36 -19.94 -9.65
C GLY A 100 -14.48 -19.71 -8.62
N THR A 101 -14.15 -19.55 -7.34
CA THR A 101 -15.14 -19.33 -6.28
C THR A 101 -15.10 -17.88 -5.80
N PRO A 102 -16.15 -17.07 -6.05
CA PRO A 102 -16.29 -15.73 -5.48
C PRO A 102 -16.24 -15.79 -3.95
N ARG A 103 -15.50 -14.86 -3.34
CA ARG A 103 -15.33 -14.80 -1.87
C ARG A 103 -15.83 -13.47 -1.32
N ASP A 104 -16.50 -13.52 -0.17
CA ASP A 104 -16.87 -12.32 0.58
C ASP A 104 -15.65 -11.77 1.34
N PHE A 105 -15.47 -10.45 1.31
CA PHE A 105 -14.43 -9.75 2.07
C PHE A 105 -14.66 -9.81 3.58
N HIS A 106 -15.89 -10.11 4.00
CA HIS A 106 -16.23 -10.29 5.42
C HIS A 106 -15.87 -11.67 5.96
N GLU A 107 -15.32 -12.58 5.15
CA GLU A 107 -14.93 -13.93 5.59
C GLU A 107 -13.41 -14.15 5.65
N PRO A 108 -12.90 -14.78 6.74
CA PRO A 108 -13.62 -15.12 7.96
C PRO A 108 -13.86 -13.86 8.80
N ARG A 109 -15.02 -13.77 9.44
CA ARG A 109 -15.28 -12.71 10.42
C ARG A 109 -14.26 -12.86 11.54
N GLN A 110 -13.37 -11.87 11.70
CA GLN A 110 -12.56 -11.78 12.91
C GLN A 110 -13.51 -11.50 14.07
N VAL A 111 -13.68 -12.49 14.95
CA VAL A 111 -14.42 -12.38 16.21
C VAL A 111 -13.54 -11.72 17.25
#